data_AF-A0AAD6N6W1-F1
#
_entry.id   AF-A0AAD6N6W1-F1
#
_cell.length_a   1.000
_cell.length_b   1.000
_cell.length_c   1.000
_cell.angle_alpha   90.00
_cell.angle_beta   90.00
_cell.angle_gamma   90.00
#
_symmetry.space_group_name_H-M   'P 1'
#
loop_
_entity.id
_entity.type
_entity.pdbx_description
1 polymer ?
#
loop_
_entity_poly.entity_id
_entity_poly.type
_entity_poly.pdbx_seq_one_letter_code
_entity_poly.pdbx_strand_id
1 'polypeptide(L)'
;MSSSPNFSPPPDIRKSVKMLYPILAEFREHMGLVSADNFRRAFHDWIDSVVEKQSCQIGKILDPWDYFRLRTVNVGIIPTAVLQEYALGYELPRWVHEHDAIKVISQECANLGGLVNDILSLQKEFCDEQVENIVLLFAYHYDLNIESAIRKVFETIQERFALCTAAEASLPIPSGDAKLDADILKYVEGCKDVVVGTVYWA
;
A
#
# COMPACT_ATOMS: atom_id res chain seq x y z
N MET A 1 -0.45 -0.15 31.50
CA MET A 1 0.97 -0.43 31.83
C MET A 1 1.65 -0.77 30.53
N SER A 2 2.45 0.15 29.98
CA SER A 2 3.18 -0.07 28.72
C SER A 2 4.31 -1.06 29.00
N SER A 3 4.13 -2.33 28.63
CA SER A 3 5.22 -3.29 28.59
C SER A 3 6.23 -2.77 27.55
N SER A 4 7.48 -2.54 27.96
CA SER A 4 8.57 -2.31 27.02
C SER A 4 8.51 -3.37 25.92
N PRO A 5 8.47 -3.00 24.64
CA PRO A 5 8.30 -3.99 23.58
C PRO A 5 9.47 -4.98 23.62
N ASN A 6 9.18 -6.28 23.56
CA ASN A 6 10.23 -7.29 23.48
C ASN A 6 10.77 -7.33 22.04
N PHE A 7 11.98 -6.80 21.85
CA PHE A 7 12.64 -6.73 20.55
C PHE A 7 13.52 -7.94 20.23
N SER A 8 13.52 -8.95 21.10
CA SER A 8 14.21 -10.22 20.87
C SER A 8 13.23 -11.30 20.41
N PRO A 9 13.59 -12.13 19.41
CA PRO A 9 12.70 -13.19 18.95
C PRO A 9 12.49 -14.22 20.07
N PRO A 10 11.23 -14.61 20.36
CA PRO A 10 10.94 -15.74 21.25
C PRO A 10 11.65 -17.02 20.79
N PRO A 11 12.03 -17.92 21.72
CA PRO A 11 12.81 -19.12 21.40
C PRO A 11 12.12 -20.03 20.36
N ASP A 12 10.80 -20.15 20.40
CA ASP A 12 10.01 -21.05 19.55
C ASP A 12 9.37 -20.36 18.32
N ILE A 13 9.84 -19.16 17.95
CA ILE A 13 9.25 -18.43 16.83
C ILE A 13 9.59 -19.07 15.48
N ARG A 14 8.64 -19.05 14.53
CA ARG A 14 8.85 -19.53 13.15
C ARG A 14 10.05 -18.83 12.51
N LYS A 15 10.90 -19.59 11.80
CA LYS A 15 12.12 -19.07 11.15
C LYS A 15 11.83 -17.90 10.18
N SER A 16 10.72 -17.98 9.43
CA SER A 16 10.25 -16.93 8.53
C SER A 16 9.85 -15.64 9.23
N VAL A 17 9.50 -15.70 10.52
CA VAL A 17 9.23 -14.50 11.33
C VAL A 17 10.52 -14.02 12.01
N LYS A 18 11.39 -14.95 12.43
CA LYS A 18 12.69 -14.64 13.03
C LYS A 18 13.57 -13.77 12.11
N MET A 19 13.52 -13.98 10.79
CA MET A 19 14.29 -13.19 9.83
C MET A 19 13.91 -11.70 9.80
N LEU A 20 12.71 -11.32 10.25
CA LEU A 20 12.28 -9.92 10.28
C LEU A 20 12.93 -9.15 11.44
N TYR A 21 13.33 -9.82 12.53
CA TYR A 21 13.88 -9.17 13.72
C TYR A 21 15.12 -8.30 13.45
N PRO A 22 16.17 -8.79 12.77
CA PRO A 22 17.34 -7.95 12.47
C PRO A 22 16.99 -6.77 11.55
N ILE A 23 16.13 -6.98 10.54
CA ILE A 23 15.69 -5.92 9.62
C ILE A 23 14.95 -4.82 10.39
N LEU A 24 13.98 -5.21 11.21
CA LEU A 24 13.21 -4.27 12.03
C LEU A 24 14.09 -3.59 13.11
N ALA A 25 15.17 -4.23 13.55
CA ALA A 25 16.14 -3.62 14.46
C ALA A 25 16.93 -2.51 13.76
N GLU A 26 17.41 -2.79 12.56
CA GLU A 26 18.12 -1.81 11.73
C GLU A 26 17.24 -0.60 11.41
N PHE A 27 15.98 -0.83 11.03
CA PHE A 27 15.01 0.24 10.80
C PHE A 27 14.81 1.10 12.06
N ARG A 28 14.62 0.49 13.24
CA ARG A 28 14.45 1.26 14.48
C ARG A 28 15.67 2.07 14.88
N GLU A 29 16.87 1.59 14.56
CA GLU A 29 18.12 2.27 14.90
C GLU A 29 18.35 3.53 14.04
N HIS A 30 17.90 3.51 12.79
CA HIS A 30 18.25 4.51 11.79
C HIS A 30 17.07 5.35 11.28
N MET A 31 15.83 4.94 11.51
CA MET A 31 14.65 5.74 11.15
C MET A 31 14.42 6.87 12.16
N GLY A 32 13.94 8.00 11.64
CA GLY A 32 13.38 9.05 12.49
C GLY A 32 12.16 8.56 13.27
N LEU A 33 11.82 9.26 14.36
CA LEU A 33 10.78 8.84 15.31
C LEU A 33 9.37 8.85 14.67
N VAL A 34 9.10 9.80 13.77
CA VAL A 34 7.83 9.90 13.06
C VAL A 34 7.73 8.80 12.02
N SER A 35 8.77 8.62 11.19
CA SER A 35 8.79 7.57 10.17
C SER A 35 8.70 6.16 10.80
N ALA A 36 9.41 5.92 11.91
CA ALA A 36 9.36 4.64 12.62
C ALA A 36 7.95 4.30 13.16
N ASP A 37 7.26 5.30 13.72
CA ASP A 37 5.90 5.11 14.23
C ASP A 37 4.86 4.99 13.11
N ASN A 38 5.02 5.73 12.01
CA ASN A 38 4.22 5.56 10.79
C ASN A 38 4.40 4.18 10.19
N PHE A 39 5.64 3.70 10.06
CA PHE A 39 5.94 2.39 9.53
C PHE A 39 5.35 1.30 10.42
N ARG A 40 5.51 1.42 11.75
CA ARG A 40 4.89 0.49 12.69
C ARG A 40 3.37 0.39 12.51
N ARG A 41 2.67 1.53 12.36
CA ARG A 41 1.22 1.55 12.09
C ARG A 41 0.90 0.88 10.76
N ALA A 42 1.49 1.36 9.66
CA ALA A 42 1.20 0.86 8.32
C ALA A 42 1.53 -0.64 8.17
N PHE A 43 2.60 -1.11 8.81
CA PHE A 43 3.00 -2.52 8.79
C PHE A 43 2.05 -3.39 9.62
N HIS A 44 1.55 -2.88 10.75
CA HIS A 44 0.53 -3.56 11.55
C HIS A 44 -0.80 -3.66 10.79
N ASP A 45 -1.27 -2.55 10.22
CA ASP A 45 -2.50 -2.50 9.43
C ASP A 45 -2.42 -3.44 8.22
N TRP A 46 -1.26 -3.50 7.57
CA TRP A 46 -0.99 -4.45 6.50
C TRP A 46 -1.11 -5.91 6.99
N ILE A 47 -0.44 -6.29 8.08
CA ILE A 47 -0.52 -7.64 8.63
C ILE A 47 -1.97 -8.02 9.00
N ASP A 48 -2.68 -7.12 9.68
CA ASP A 48 -4.08 -7.35 10.08
C ASP A 48 -4.97 -7.54 8.84
N SER A 49 -4.78 -6.73 7.80
CA SER A 49 -5.55 -6.85 6.55
C SER A 49 -5.32 -8.18 5.83
N VAL A 50 -4.13 -8.77 5.94
CA VAL A 50 -3.82 -10.09 5.36
C VAL A 50 -4.57 -11.19 6.13
N VAL A 51 -4.64 -11.07 7.45
CA VAL A 51 -5.40 -12.00 8.31
C VAL A 51 -6.91 -11.88 8.06
N GLU A 52 -7.42 -10.66 7.92
CA GLU A 52 -8.82 -10.40 7.60
C GLU A 52 -9.18 -10.99 6.23
N LYS A 53 -8.36 -10.74 5.20
CA LYS A 53 -8.55 -11.33 3.86
C LYS A 53 -8.68 -12.85 3.94
N GLN A 54 -7.76 -13.50 4.64
CA GLN A 54 -7.79 -14.97 4.78
C GLN A 54 -9.07 -15.47 5.48
N SER A 55 -9.62 -14.70 6.41
CA SER A 55 -10.84 -15.05 7.14
C SER A 55 -12.11 -14.87 6.29
N CYS A 56 -12.16 -13.80 5.48
CA CYS A 56 -13.29 -13.50 4.60
C CYS A 56 -13.41 -14.46 3.41
N GLN A 57 -12.30 -15.10 3.00
CA GLN A 57 -12.22 -15.97 1.83
C GLN A 57 -12.67 -17.42 2.08
N ILE A 58 -12.88 -17.83 3.33
CA ILE A 58 -13.24 -19.23 3.63
C ILE A 58 -14.62 -19.56 3.03
N GLY A 59 -14.60 -20.21 1.86
CA GLY A 59 -15.76 -20.76 1.16
C GLY A 59 -16.63 -19.74 0.41
N LYS A 60 -16.13 -18.54 0.09
CA LYS A 60 -16.92 -17.48 -0.57
C LYS A 60 -16.12 -16.70 -1.62
N ILE A 61 -16.75 -16.45 -2.76
CA ILE A 61 -16.29 -15.48 -3.76
C ILE A 61 -16.66 -14.08 -3.25
N LEU A 62 -15.69 -13.16 -3.20
CA LEU A 62 -15.88 -11.80 -2.72
C LEU A 62 -16.53 -10.92 -3.80
N ASP A 63 -17.42 -10.02 -3.40
CA ASP A 63 -17.83 -8.91 -4.26
C ASP A 63 -16.60 -8.10 -4.71
N PRO A 64 -16.48 -7.68 -5.97
CA PRO A 64 -15.30 -7.01 -6.48
C PRO A 64 -14.96 -5.70 -5.75
N TRP A 65 -15.95 -4.98 -5.21
CA TRP A 65 -15.71 -3.74 -4.48
C TRP A 65 -15.30 -4.00 -3.03
N ASP A 66 -15.82 -5.07 -2.41
CA ASP A 66 -15.32 -5.57 -1.13
C ASP A 66 -13.87 -6.03 -1.25
N TYR A 67 -13.55 -6.78 -2.31
CA TYR A 67 -12.19 -7.17 -2.63
C TYR A 67 -11.30 -5.93 -2.83
N PHE A 68 -11.76 -4.94 -3.63
CA PHE A 68 -10.99 -3.74 -3.91
C PHE A 68 -10.64 -2.98 -2.63
N ARG A 69 -11.60 -2.80 -1.72
CA ARG A 69 -11.38 -2.15 -0.41
C ARG A 69 -10.31 -2.88 0.41
N LEU A 70 -10.37 -4.22 0.46
CA LEU A 70 -9.37 -5.03 1.17
C LEU A 70 -8.00 -4.96 0.48
N ARG A 71 -8.00 -4.93 -0.85
CA ARG A 71 -6.81 -4.89 -1.71
C ARG A 71 -5.96 -3.65 -1.46
N THR A 72 -6.59 -2.50 -1.20
CA THR A 72 -5.84 -1.26 -0.96
C THR A 72 -4.89 -1.34 0.23
N VAL A 73 -5.26 -2.04 1.30
CA VAL A 73 -4.42 -2.16 2.50
C VAL A 73 -3.45 -3.34 2.35
N ASN A 74 -3.91 -4.48 1.82
CA ASN A 74 -3.11 -5.70 1.78
C ASN A 74 -1.99 -5.71 0.72
N VAL A 75 -1.99 -4.78 -0.24
CA VAL A 75 -0.97 -4.68 -1.30
C VAL A 75 0.42 -4.31 -0.76
N GLY A 76 0.51 -3.75 0.46
CA GLY A 76 1.78 -3.40 1.08
C GLY A 76 2.45 -2.14 0.50
N ILE A 77 1.75 -1.39 -0.35
CA ILE A 77 2.25 -0.13 -0.92
C ILE A 77 2.37 0.94 0.16
N ILE A 78 1.39 1.06 1.06
CA ILE A 78 1.41 2.06 2.15
C ILE A 78 2.66 1.90 3.06
N PRO A 79 2.97 0.71 3.63
CA PRO A 79 4.20 0.56 4.41
C PRO A 79 5.47 0.79 3.57
N THR A 80 5.45 0.46 2.27
CA THR A 80 6.57 0.75 1.35
C THR A 80 6.76 2.26 1.13
N ALA A 81 5.67 3.01 0.99
CA ALA A 81 5.70 4.46 0.85
C ALA A 81 6.27 5.15 2.09
N VAL A 82 6.06 4.60 3.29
CA VAL A 82 6.71 5.12 4.52
C VAL A 82 8.20 4.78 4.56
N LEU A 83 8.60 3.61 4.08
CA LEU A 83 10.01 3.21 4.04
C LEU A 83 10.86 4.07 3.08
N GLN A 84 10.24 4.84 2.18
CA GLN A 84 10.96 5.76 1.32
C GLN A 84 11.75 6.81 2.13
N GLU A 85 11.18 7.31 3.23
CA GLU A 85 11.80 8.34 4.09
C GLU A 85 13.12 7.80 4.66
N TYR A 86 13.08 6.54 5.14
CA TYR A 86 14.26 5.80 5.56
C TYR A 86 15.28 5.64 4.43
N ALA A 87 14.84 5.12 3.29
CA ALA A 87 15.73 4.81 2.16
C ALA A 87 16.40 6.05 1.56
N LEU A 88 15.72 7.19 1.61
CA LEU A 88 16.16 8.45 1.01
C LEU A 88 16.73 9.45 2.03
N GLY A 89 16.82 9.05 3.31
CA GLY A 89 17.51 9.80 4.36
C GLY A 89 16.85 11.12 4.76
N TYR A 90 15.51 11.19 4.78
CA TYR A 90 14.76 12.37 5.22
C TYR A 90 13.56 11.95 6.08
N GLU A 91 12.96 12.88 6.80
CA GLU A 91 11.76 12.62 7.61
C GLU A 91 10.79 13.79 7.50
N LEU A 92 9.53 13.48 7.16
CA LEU A 92 8.47 14.48 7.17
C LEU A 92 7.90 14.66 8.58
N PRO A 93 7.52 15.89 8.96
CA PRO A 93 6.79 16.13 10.19
C PRO A 93 5.45 15.37 10.22
N ARG A 94 5.05 14.94 11.42
CA ARG A 94 3.79 14.21 11.64
C ARG A 94 2.56 14.89 11.03
N TRP A 95 2.48 16.22 11.14
CA TRP A 95 1.32 16.96 10.64
C TRP A 95 1.20 16.89 9.10
N VAL A 96 2.29 16.68 8.37
CA VAL A 96 2.28 16.46 6.92
C VAL A 96 1.66 15.11 6.61
N HIS A 97 2.10 14.05 7.30
CA HIS A 97 1.51 12.71 7.18
C HIS A 97 0.03 12.67 7.55
N GLU A 98 -0.38 13.52 8.49
CA GLU A 98 -1.77 13.64 8.93
C GLU A 98 -2.63 14.49 7.98
N HIS A 99 -2.02 15.21 7.03
CA HIS A 99 -2.72 16.05 6.07
C HIS A 99 -3.56 15.21 5.09
N ASP A 100 -4.80 15.63 4.85
CA ASP A 100 -5.76 14.86 4.05
C ASP A 100 -5.26 14.60 2.62
N ALA A 101 -4.65 15.59 1.97
CA ALA A 101 -4.06 15.40 0.65
C ALA A 101 -3.00 14.29 0.62
N ILE A 102 -2.14 14.20 1.64
CA ILE A 102 -1.08 13.18 1.72
C ILE A 102 -1.67 11.79 1.93
N LYS A 103 -2.70 11.68 2.80
CA LYS A 103 -3.43 10.42 3.00
C LYS A 103 -4.13 9.96 1.72
N VAL A 104 -4.80 10.87 1.02
CA VAL A 104 -5.47 10.56 -0.25
C VAL A 104 -4.45 10.11 -1.28
N ILE A 105 -3.36 10.83 -1.49
CA ILE A 105 -2.31 10.45 -2.44
C ILE A 105 -1.75 9.06 -2.11
N SER A 106 -1.41 8.80 -0.84
CA SER A 106 -0.89 7.50 -0.41
C SER A 106 -1.89 6.36 -0.66
N GLN A 107 -3.16 6.58 -0.34
CA GLN A 107 -4.23 5.60 -0.53
C GLN A 107 -4.49 5.34 -2.02
N GLU A 108 -4.52 6.39 -2.83
CA GLU A 108 -4.80 6.27 -4.26
C GLU A 108 -3.62 5.66 -5.02
N CYS A 109 -2.37 5.93 -4.61
CA CYS A 109 -1.21 5.19 -5.13
C CYS A 109 -1.30 3.70 -4.77
N ALA A 110 -1.72 3.34 -3.56
CA ALA A 110 -1.94 1.94 -3.19
C ALA A 110 -3.06 1.28 -4.04
N ASN A 111 -4.16 1.99 -4.27
CA ASN A 111 -5.22 1.54 -5.18
C ASN A 111 -4.69 1.30 -6.60
N LEU A 112 -3.99 2.28 -7.17
CA LEU A 112 -3.45 2.22 -8.52
C LEU A 112 -2.49 1.03 -8.68
N GLY A 113 -1.54 0.86 -7.74
CA GLY A 113 -0.61 -0.26 -7.79
C GLY A 113 -1.30 -1.62 -7.64
N GLY A 114 -2.31 -1.74 -6.78
CA GLY A 114 -3.12 -2.96 -6.67
C GLY A 114 -3.89 -3.30 -7.96
N LEU A 115 -4.59 -2.31 -8.54
CA LEU A 115 -5.37 -2.49 -9.78
C LEU A 115 -4.48 -2.86 -10.98
N VAL A 116 -3.34 -2.17 -11.12
CA VAL A 116 -2.36 -2.46 -12.18
C VAL A 116 -1.77 -3.85 -11.98
N ASN A 117 -1.40 -4.21 -10.75
CA ASN A 117 -0.88 -5.53 -10.45
C ASN A 117 -1.88 -6.61 -10.85
N ASP A 118 -3.16 -6.48 -10.47
CA ASP A 118 -4.19 -7.45 -10.82
C ASP A 118 -4.39 -7.60 -12.34
N ILE A 119 -4.23 -6.52 -13.14
CA ILE A 119 -4.25 -6.64 -14.60
C ILE A 119 -3.03 -7.42 -15.11
N LEU A 120 -1.84 -7.08 -14.63
CA LEU A 120 -0.58 -7.65 -15.12
C LEU A 120 -0.38 -9.09 -14.65
N SER A 121 -0.85 -9.44 -13.46
CA SER A 121 -0.79 -10.78 -12.89
C SER A 121 -1.93 -11.70 -13.35
N LEU A 122 -2.95 -11.18 -14.03
CA LEU A 122 -4.18 -11.90 -14.40
C LEU A 122 -3.93 -13.29 -14.99
N GLN A 123 -3.05 -13.38 -16.00
CA GLN A 123 -2.79 -14.66 -16.67
C GLN A 123 -2.16 -15.67 -15.71
N LYS A 124 -1.17 -15.23 -14.94
CA LYS A 124 -0.49 -16.07 -13.95
C LYS A 124 -1.47 -16.55 -12.88
N GLU A 125 -2.21 -15.63 -12.27
CA GLU A 125 -3.16 -15.93 -11.20
C GLU A 125 -4.27 -16.87 -11.67
N PHE A 126 -4.78 -16.67 -12.88
CA PHE A 126 -5.75 -17.59 -13.48
C PHE A 126 -5.17 -19.00 -13.68
N CYS A 127 -3.92 -19.11 -14.16
CA CYS A 127 -3.25 -20.41 -14.32
C CYS A 127 -2.96 -21.11 -12.98
N ASP A 128 -2.74 -20.34 -11.92
CA ASP A 128 -2.46 -20.84 -10.55
C ASP A 128 -3.76 -21.06 -9.74
N GLU A 129 -4.94 -20.96 -10.37
CA GLU A 129 -6.27 -21.07 -9.73
C GLU A 129 -6.50 -20.03 -8.60
N GLN A 130 -5.77 -18.91 -8.64
CA GLN A 130 -5.95 -17.77 -7.75
C GLN A 130 -7.04 -16.86 -8.32
N VAL A 131 -8.28 -17.11 -7.89
CA VAL A 131 -9.47 -16.43 -8.42
C VAL A 131 -9.69 -15.04 -7.82
N GLU A 132 -8.93 -14.67 -6.79
CA GLU A 132 -9.04 -13.38 -6.10
C GLU A 132 -8.26 -12.28 -6.81
N ASN A 133 -8.72 -12.01 -8.03
CA ASN A 133 -8.25 -10.98 -8.93
C ASN A 133 -9.43 -10.10 -9.35
N ILE A 134 -9.30 -8.78 -9.28
CA ILE A 134 -10.44 -7.90 -9.53
C ILE A 134 -11.03 -8.04 -10.94
N VAL A 135 -10.23 -8.39 -11.95
CA VAL A 135 -10.72 -8.66 -13.32
C VAL A 135 -11.62 -9.90 -13.31
N LEU A 136 -11.18 -10.98 -12.67
CA LEU A 136 -11.95 -12.23 -12.58
C LEU A 136 -13.24 -12.02 -11.76
N LEU A 137 -13.17 -11.25 -10.67
CA LEU A 137 -14.34 -10.92 -9.86
C LEU A 137 -15.35 -10.07 -10.63
N PHE A 138 -14.90 -9.07 -11.41
CA PHE A 138 -15.80 -8.33 -12.29
C PHE A 138 -16.42 -9.21 -13.37
N ALA A 139 -15.62 -10.07 -14.02
CA ALA A 139 -16.12 -11.02 -15.01
C ALA A 139 -17.23 -11.91 -14.44
N TYR A 140 -17.02 -12.45 -13.24
CA TYR A 140 -17.97 -13.33 -12.56
C TYR A 140 -19.24 -12.59 -12.09
N HIS A 141 -19.10 -11.47 -11.38
CA HIS A 141 -20.23 -10.80 -10.74
C HIS A 141 -21.08 -9.96 -11.71
N TYR A 142 -20.50 -9.48 -12.80
CA TYR A 142 -21.18 -8.62 -13.78
C TYR A 142 -21.48 -9.32 -15.11
N ASP A 143 -21.24 -10.63 -15.21
CA ASP A 143 -21.40 -11.42 -16.43
C ASP A 143 -20.65 -10.81 -17.64
N LEU A 144 -19.40 -10.38 -17.38
CA LEU A 144 -18.56 -9.74 -18.38
C LEU A 144 -17.57 -10.74 -18.96
N ASN A 145 -17.30 -10.61 -20.26
CA ASN A 145 -16.09 -11.21 -20.81
C ASN A 145 -14.83 -10.49 -20.26
N ILE A 146 -13.67 -11.14 -20.40
CA ILE A 146 -12.41 -10.64 -19.83
C ILE A 146 -12.03 -9.24 -20.36
N GLU A 147 -12.25 -8.96 -21.66
CA GLU A 147 -11.95 -7.64 -22.22
C GLU A 147 -12.79 -6.53 -21.56
N SER A 148 -14.10 -6.77 -21.41
CA SER A 148 -15.02 -5.84 -20.74
C SER A 148 -14.68 -5.67 -19.25
N ALA A 149 -14.28 -6.75 -18.57
CA ALA A 149 -13.84 -6.68 -17.19
C ALA A 149 -12.55 -5.87 -17.04
N ILE A 150 -11.55 -6.07 -17.92
CA ILE A 150 -10.32 -5.27 -17.96
C ILE A 150 -10.66 -3.79 -18.20
N ARG A 151 -11.57 -3.48 -19.12
CA ARG A 151 -12.02 -2.10 -19.37
C ARG A 151 -12.63 -1.46 -18.12
N LYS A 152 -13.41 -2.22 -17.35
CA LYS A 152 -13.97 -1.75 -16.07
C LYS A 152 -12.89 -1.42 -15.04
N VAL A 153 -11.83 -2.24 -14.97
CA VAL A 153 -10.67 -1.96 -14.11
C VAL A 153 -9.93 -0.71 -14.60
N PHE A 154 -9.75 -0.53 -15.91
CA PHE A 154 -9.15 0.69 -16.48
C PHE A 154 -9.95 1.95 -16.16
N GLU A 155 -11.28 1.93 -16.26
CA GLU A 155 -12.14 3.04 -15.82
C GLU A 155 -11.90 3.37 -14.34
N THR A 156 -11.82 2.35 -13.50
CA THR A 156 -11.52 2.52 -12.07
C THR A 156 -10.15 3.15 -11.85
N ILE A 157 -9.11 2.70 -12.57
CA ILE A 157 -7.76 3.29 -12.56
C ILE A 157 -7.81 4.78 -12.92
N GLN A 158 -8.55 5.15 -13.96
CA GLN A 158 -8.69 6.55 -14.37
C GLN A 158 -9.32 7.42 -13.28
N GLU A 159 -10.35 6.91 -12.60
CA GLU A 159 -10.96 7.62 -11.47
C GLU A 159 -9.98 7.81 -10.31
N ARG A 160 -9.23 6.76 -9.94
CA ARG A 160 -8.25 6.83 -8.84
C ARG A 160 -7.12 7.81 -9.17
N PHE A 161 -6.64 7.79 -10.42
CA PHE A 161 -5.64 8.72 -10.91
C PHE A 161 -6.11 10.18 -10.85
N ALA A 162 -7.37 10.43 -11.23
CA ALA A 162 -7.97 11.76 -11.13
C ALA A 162 -8.05 12.26 -9.68
N LEU A 163 -8.42 11.39 -8.73
CA LEU A 163 -8.45 11.72 -7.30
C LEU A 163 -7.06 12.02 -6.74
N CYS A 164 -6.06 11.22 -7.10
CA CYS A 164 -4.66 11.47 -6.74
C CYS A 164 -4.21 12.85 -7.26
N THR A 165 -4.48 13.14 -8.53
CA THR A 165 -4.13 14.42 -9.16
C THR A 165 -4.84 15.61 -8.49
N ALA A 166 -6.12 15.46 -8.13
CA ALA A 166 -6.87 16.49 -7.43
C ALA A 166 -6.31 16.75 -6.01
N ALA A 167 -5.87 15.70 -5.31
CA ALA A 167 -5.26 15.82 -3.99
C ALA A 167 -3.92 16.58 -4.03
N GLU A 168 -3.14 16.44 -5.11
CA GLU A 168 -1.89 17.19 -5.28
C GLU A 168 -2.09 18.71 -5.29
N ALA A 169 -3.22 19.19 -5.81
CA ALA A 169 -3.56 20.61 -5.77
C ALA A 169 -3.85 21.13 -4.34
N SER A 170 -4.04 20.23 -3.38
CA SER A 170 -4.34 20.54 -1.98
C SER A 170 -3.16 20.20 -1.04
N LEU A 171 -1.95 20.01 -1.58
CA LEU A 171 -0.76 19.79 -0.75
C LEU A 171 -0.51 20.97 0.19
N PRO A 172 0.09 20.74 1.38
CA PRO A 172 0.39 21.79 2.33
C PRO A 172 1.64 22.61 1.93
N ILE A 173 1.64 23.10 0.70
CA ILE A 173 2.69 23.93 0.10
C ILE A 173 2.06 25.22 -0.49
N PRO A 174 2.73 26.38 -0.39
CA PRO A 174 3.99 26.60 0.31
C PRO A 174 3.81 26.52 1.84
N SER A 175 4.73 25.82 2.52
CA SER A 175 4.73 25.69 3.98
C SER A 175 5.44 26.86 4.68
N GLY A 176 6.21 27.64 3.93
CA GLY A 176 7.13 28.66 4.46
C GLY A 176 8.55 28.14 4.72
N ASP A 177 8.81 26.85 4.51
CA ASP A 177 10.14 26.23 4.51
C ASP A 177 10.39 25.53 3.17
N ALA A 178 11.31 26.07 2.36
CA ALA A 178 11.61 25.54 1.03
C ALA A 178 12.16 24.10 1.05
N LYS A 179 12.85 23.70 2.12
CA LYS A 179 13.32 22.32 2.28
C LYS A 179 12.14 21.40 2.54
N LEU A 180 11.23 21.79 3.42
CA LEU A 180 10.04 21.01 3.71
C LEU A 180 9.15 20.86 2.48
N ASP A 181 8.95 21.92 1.70
CA ASP A 181 8.20 21.87 0.45
C ASP A 181 8.82 20.86 -0.54
N ALA A 182 10.16 20.83 -0.65
CA ALA A 182 10.88 19.86 -1.47
C ALA A 182 10.73 18.42 -0.94
N ASP A 183 10.81 18.22 0.38
CA ASP A 183 10.63 16.91 1.01
C ASP A 183 9.18 16.40 0.85
N ILE A 184 8.17 17.28 0.90
CA ILE A 184 6.76 16.94 0.63
C ILE A 184 6.60 16.45 -0.82
N LEU A 185 7.14 17.19 -1.78
CA LEU A 185 7.07 16.81 -3.19
C LEU A 185 7.80 15.49 -3.47
N LYS A 186 8.96 15.29 -2.83
CA LYS A 186 9.72 14.04 -2.89
C LYS A 186 8.92 12.86 -2.35
N TYR A 187 8.18 13.04 -1.26
CA TYR A 187 7.30 12.00 -0.71
C TYR A 187 6.17 11.62 -1.67
N VAL A 188 5.54 12.62 -2.29
CA VAL A 188 4.49 12.42 -3.30
C VAL A 188 5.03 11.69 -4.51
N GLU A 189 6.22 12.06 -4.99
CA GLU A 189 6.90 11.38 -6.08
C GLU A 189 7.20 9.91 -5.72
N GLY A 190 7.76 9.64 -4.54
CA GLY A 190 8.05 8.26 -4.13
C GLY A 190 6.79 7.39 -3.98
N CYS A 191 5.65 7.95 -3.57
CA CYS A 191 4.37 7.23 -3.61
C CYS A 191 4.00 6.78 -5.03
N LYS A 192 4.21 7.64 -6.03
CA LYS A 192 3.98 7.32 -7.45
C LYS A 192 5.01 6.34 -7.98
N ASP A 193 6.28 6.46 -7.58
CA ASP A 193 7.35 5.57 -7.99
C ASP A 193 7.11 4.13 -7.57
N VAL A 194 6.47 3.89 -6.42
CA VAL A 194 6.07 2.53 -6.01
C VAL A 194 5.07 1.92 -6.99
N VAL A 195 4.13 2.72 -7.52
CA VAL A 195 3.17 2.29 -8.55
C VAL A 195 3.90 2.00 -9.87
N VAL A 196 4.77 2.91 -10.28
CA VAL A 196 5.57 2.76 -11.50
C VAL A 196 6.48 1.53 -11.40
N GLY A 197 7.12 1.30 -10.26
CA GLY A 197 7.92 0.11 -9.98
C GLY A 197 7.10 -1.18 -10.12
N THR A 198 5.84 -1.16 -9.71
CA THR A 198 4.91 -2.30 -9.92
C THR A 198 4.70 -2.59 -11.40
N VAL A 199 4.55 -1.55 -12.24
CA VAL A 199 4.40 -1.70 -13.70
C VAL A 199 5.65 -2.30 -14.33
N TYR A 200 6.84 -1.84 -13.96
CA TYR A 200 8.10 -2.29 -14.57
C TYR A 200 8.58 -3.66 -14.07
N TRP A 201 8.16 -4.08 -12.89
CA TRP A 201 8.58 -5.33 -12.28
C TRP A 201 7.71 -6.53 -12.67
N ALA A 202 6.42 -6.29 -12.93
CA ALA A 202 5.41 -7.33 -13.16
C ALA A 202 5.56 -8.08 -14.49
#